data_AF-A0A7U8C6Z6-F1
#
_entry.id   AF-A0A7U8C6Z6-F1
#
_cell.length_a   1.000
_cell.length_b   1.000
_cell.length_c   1.000
_cell.angle_alpha   90.00
_cell.angle_beta   90.00
_cell.angle_gamma   90.00
#
_symmetry.space_group_name_H-M   'P 1'
#
loop_
_entity.id
_entity.type
_entity.pdbx_description
1 polymer ?
#
loop_
_entity_poly.entity_id
_entity_poly.type
_entity_poly.pdbx_seq_one_letter_code
_entity_poly.pdbx_strand_id
1 'polypeptide(L)'
;MIFKSPSDRDSILDWHRQGLIKDADLHLALKEADSLPSPKQWHEFITQLLLWLGLISLGASLIFFLAFNWQEMSKLSKFTFVQIGIITTTIFYFFKRNDPIKAVAIASLISLQIGALLALSGQTYQTGADPWQLFAIWSLFILPFAIVHGSSTLWLFFSATLSLSISLYFSRFRGIFDFLIDDDLTMVLLLSINGTLALFLNAGYYLKQFWSQNQIAVQILIVFCGFIASWLAIWGIFDFEDKALYLVIYSLLIGFLFYWFYHKDLNLMILAGISVSLVVVSTAFLINTMADAFDGGAFLFISLYIIFCSSMAGIWLRNLHSELKKERADDSAN
;
A
#
# COMPACT_ATOMS: atom_id res chain seq x y z
N MET A 1 -6.01 -17.69 -11.91
CA MET A 1 -7.45 -17.92 -12.17
C MET A 1 -7.96 -18.98 -11.20
N ILE A 2 -8.65 -18.55 -10.14
CA ILE A 2 -9.51 -19.42 -9.33
C ILE A 2 -10.83 -18.65 -9.25
N PHE A 3 -11.83 -19.18 -9.93
CA PHE A 3 -13.16 -18.61 -10.07
C PHE A 3 -13.89 -18.64 -8.72
N LYS A 4 -14.54 -17.55 -8.34
CA LYS A 4 -15.47 -17.52 -7.21
C LYS A 4 -16.74 -16.84 -7.71
N SER A 5 -17.79 -17.66 -7.88
CA SER A 5 -19.17 -17.24 -8.17
C SER A 5 -19.64 -16.19 -7.13
N PRO A 6 -20.69 -15.40 -7.42
CA PRO A 6 -21.32 -14.58 -6.39
C PRO A 6 -21.68 -15.49 -5.22
N SER A 7 -21.14 -15.23 -4.02
CA SER A 7 -21.48 -16.09 -2.89
C SER A 7 -22.96 -16.00 -2.61
N ASP A 8 -23.63 -17.10 -2.27
CA ASP A 8 -25.05 -17.13 -1.92
C ASP A 8 -25.43 -16.07 -0.85
N ARG A 9 -24.46 -15.75 0.02
CA ARG A 9 -24.48 -14.65 0.99
C ARG A 9 -24.93 -13.33 0.39
N ASP A 10 -24.37 -13.04 -0.76
CA ASP A 10 -24.39 -11.76 -1.44
C ASP A 10 -25.75 -11.55 -2.10
N SER A 11 -26.40 -12.63 -2.55
CA SER A 11 -27.78 -12.65 -3.05
C SER A 11 -28.79 -12.50 -1.90
N ILE A 12 -28.55 -13.15 -0.77
CA ILE A 12 -29.42 -13.07 0.42
C ILE A 12 -29.38 -11.68 1.04
N LEU A 13 -28.20 -11.04 1.07
CA LEU A 13 -28.06 -9.65 1.51
C LEU A 13 -28.77 -8.68 0.56
N ASP A 14 -28.78 -8.93 -0.74
CA ASP A 14 -29.53 -8.11 -1.71
C ASP A 14 -31.05 -8.32 -1.57
N TRP A 15 -31.54 -9.54 -1.33
CA TRP A 15 -32.95 -9.80 -1.01
C TRP A 15 -33.40 -9.12 0.28
N HIS A 16 -32.52 -9.08 1.27
CA HIS A 16 -32.78 -8.33 2.50
C HIS A 16 -32.84 -6.82 2.27
N ARG A 17 -31.92 -6.23 1.49
CA ARG A 17 -31.96 -4.80 1.11
C ARG A 17 -33.21 -4.43 0.31
N GLN A 18 -33.74 -5.37 -0.46
CA GLN A 18 -35.00 -5.21 -1.21
C GLN A 18 -36.25 -5.43 -0.35
N GLY A 19 -36.11 -5.74 0.94
CA GLY A 19 -37.22 -5.99 1.86
C GLY A 19 -37.90 -7.35 1.67
N LEU A 20 -37.33 -8.24 0.86
CA LEU A 20 -37.86 -9.59 0.60
C LEU A 20 -37.60 -10.55 1.77
N ILE A 21 -36.58 -10.26 2.60
CA ILE A 21 -36.26 -10.99 3.83
C ILE A 21 -36.31 -10.02 5.00
N LYS A 22 -37.11 -10.33 6.02
CA LYS A 22 -37.19 -9.55 7.26
C LYS A 22 -35.88 -9.66 8.06
N ASP A 23 -35.53 -8.61 8.81
CA ASP A 23 -34.32 -8.58 9.65
C ASP A 23 -34.16 -9.82 10.55
N ALA A 24 -35.28 -10.28 11.13
CA ALA A 24 -35.31 -11.45 12.02
C ALA A 24 -34.92 -12.76 11.30
N ASP A 25 -35.19 -12.86 10.00
CA ASP A 25 -35.03 -14.07 9.20
C ASP A 25 -33.71 -14.06 8.40
N LEU A 26 -33.00 -12.92 8.35
CA LEU A 26 -31.75 -12.76 7.62
C LEU A 26 -30.68 -13.75 8.08
N HIS A 27 -30.52 -13.91 9.39
CA HIS A 27 -29.52 -14.82 9.95
C HIS A 27 -29.87 -16.29 9.62
N LEU A 28 -31.15 -16.65 9.61
CA LEU A 28 -31.60 -17.99 9.24
C LEU A 28 -31.37 -18.25 7.75
N ALA A 29 -31.72 -17.30 6.88
CA ALA A 29 -31.48 -17.40 5.44
C ALA A 29 -29.99 -17.57 5.11
N LEU A 30 -29.12 -16.76 5.75
CA LEU A 30 -27.66 -16.86 5.58
C LEU A 30 -27.09 -18.17 6.13
N LYS A 31 -27.68 -18.73 7.18
CA LYS A 31 -27.27 -20.00 7.77
C LYS A 31 -27.70 -21.19 6.90
N GLU A 32 -28.92 -21.16 6.35
CA GLU A 32 -29.44 -22.21 5.46
C GLU A 32 -28.67 -22.27 4.13
N ALA A 33 -28.24 -21.12 3.61
CA ALA A 33 -27.47 -21.04 2.37
C ALA A 33 -25.95 -21.25 2.55
N ASP A 34 -25.51 -21.78 3.71
CA ASP A 34 -24.10 -21.98 4.10
C ASP A 34 -23.19 -20.78 3.75
N SER A 35 -23.78 -19.60 3.86
CA SER A 35 -23.26 -18.34 3.33
C SER A 35 -22.55 -17.51 4.38
N LEU A 36 -22.64 -17.95 5.63
CA LEU A 36 -21.84 -17.43 6.72
C LEU A 36 -20.42 -18.00 6.60
N PRO A 37 -19.38 -17.23 6.94
CA PRO A 37 -18.03 -17.77 6.97
C PRO A 37 -18.02 -18.97 7.93
N SER A 38 -17.54 -20.11 7.43
CA SER A 38 -17.47 -21.32 8.24
C SER A 38 -16.61 -21.08 9.49
N PRO A 39 -16.82 -21.84 10.58
CA PRO A 39 -15.95 -21.77 11.75
C PRO A 39 -14.46 -21.94 11.41
N LYS A 40 -14.16 -22.74 10.38
CA LYS A 40 -12.80 -22.93 9.85
C LYS A 40 -12.22 -21.65 9.23
N GLN A 41 -12.98 -20.96 8.39
CA GLN A 41 -12.56 -19.69 7.79
C GLN A 41 -12.36 -18.60 8.84
N TRP A 42 -13.24 -18.51 9.84
CA TRP A 42 -13.04 -17.64 11.00
C TRP A 42 -11.77 -17.97 11.76
N HIS A 43 -11.53 -19.25 12.01
CA HIS A 43 -10.31 -19.70 12.68
C HIS A 43 -9.04 -19.35 11.89
N GLU A 44 -9.03 -19.54 10.57
CA GLU A 44 -7.91 -19.16 9.69
C GLU A 44 -7.67 -17.65 9.70
N PHE A 45 -8.72 -16.85 9.57
CA PHE A 45 -8.64 -15.38 9.64
C PHE A 45 -8.10 -14.91 10.99
N ILE A 46 -8.67 -15.38 12.10
CA ILE A 46 -8.23 -15.02 13.46
C ILE A 46 -6.78 -15.46 13.67
N THR A 47 -6.40 -16.63 13.19
CA THR A 47 -5.01 -17.13 13.29
C THR A 47 -4.04 -16.23 12.55
N GLN A 48 -4.37 -15.80 11.33
CA GLN A 48 -3.53 -14.87 10.57
C GLN A 48 -3.47 -13.49 11.24
N LEU A 49 -4.60 -12.98 11.72
CA LEU A 49 -4.67 -11.72 12.45
C LEU A 49 -3.78 -11.75 13.70
N LEU A 50 -3.92 -12.79 14.52
CA LEU A 50 -3.12 -12.98 15.73
C LEU A 50 -1.63 -13.17 15.42
N LEU A 51 -1.29 -13.84 14.31
CA LEU A 51 0.09 -13.98 13.87
C LEU A 51 0.73 -12.62 13.58
N TRP A 52 0.06 -11.77 12.80
CA TRP A 52 0.57 -10.44 12.46
C TRP A 52 0.59 -9.50 13.66
N LEU A 53 -0.44 -9.53 14.51
CA LEU A 53 -0.45 -8.77 15.77
C LEU A 53 0.69 -9.20 16.68
N GLY A 54 0.87 -10.52 16.88
CA GLY A 54 1.96 -11.06 17.69
C GLY A 54 3.33 -10.66 17.15
N LEU A 55 3.52 -10.66 15.83
CA LEU A 55 4.75 -10.20 15.19
C LEU A 55 5.02 -8.71 15.49
N ILE A 56 4.03 -7.85 15.29
CA ILE A 56 4.17 -6.40 15.53
C ILE A 56 4.43 -6.15 17.01
N SER A 57 3.73 -6.85 17.90
CA SER A 57 3.94 -6.76 19.35
C SER A 57 5.34 -7.23 19.76
N LEU A 58 5.90 -8.28 19.14
CA LEU A 58 7.28 -8.71 19.39
C LEU A 58 8.29 -7.65 18.93
N GLY A 59 8.08 -7.07 17.76
CA GLY A 59 8.90 -5.96 17.26
C GLY A 59 8.84 -4.73 18.19
N ALA A 60 7.65 -4.34 18.61
CA ALA A 60 7.43 -3.23 19.54
C ALA A 60 8.01 -3.51 20.93
N SER A 61 7.86 -4.74 21.44
CA SER A 61 8.42 -5.17 22.72
C SER A 61 9.94 -5.04 22.73
N LEU A 62 10.62 -5.42 21.64
CA LEU A 62 12.07 -5.24 21.51
C LEU A 62 12.46 -3.75 21.62
N ILE A 63 11.76 -2.88 20.90
CA ILE A 63 12.02 -1.43 20.88
C ILE A 63 11.77 -0.82 22.26
N PHE A 64 10.61 -1.11 22.87
CA PHE A 64 10.26 -0.55 24.18
C PHE A 64 11.13 -1.07 25.31
N PHE A 65 11.53 -2.35 25.27
CA PHE A 65 12.46 -2.89 26.24
C PHE A 65 13.81 -2.16 26.18
N LEU A 66 14.35 -1.93 24.98
CA LEU A 66 15.58 -1.16 24.80
C LEU A 66 15.43 0.30 25.23
N ALA A 67 14.30 0.93 24.92
CA ALA A 67 14.03 2.30 25.29
C ALA A 67 13.94 2.48 26.82
N PHE A 68 13.23 1.58 27.51
CA PHE A 68 13.09 1.60 28.96
C PHE A 68 14.43 1.40 29.68
N ASN A 69 15.23 0.41 29.24
CA ASN A 69 16.52 0.09 29.87
C ASN A 69 17.69 0.91 29.29
N TRP A 70 17.43 1.94 28.48
CA TRP A 70 18.45 2.59 27.67
C TRP A 70 19.62 3.16 28.46
N GLN A 71 19.34 3.78 29.61
CA GLN A 71 20.36 4.44 30.45
C GLN A 71 21.23 3.43 31.21
N GLU A 72 20.65 2.28 31.59
CA GLU A 72 21.32 1.26 32.41
C GLU A 72 22.13 0.27 31.56
N MET A 73 21.73 0.04 30.31
CA MET A 73 22.42 -0.90 29.43
C MET A 73 23.73 -0.34 28.89
N SER A 74 24.81 -1.11 29.05
CA SER A 74 26.07 -0.86 28.34
C SER A 74 25.87 -0.96 26.82
N LYS A 75 26.74 -0.29 26.05
CA LYS A 75 26.70 -0.35 24.56
C LYS A 75 26.67 -1.79 24.07
N LEU A 76 27.57 -2.64 24.58
CA LEU A 76 27.64 -4.07 24.23
C LEU A 76 26.30 -4.77 24.50
N SER A 77 25.68 -4.52 25.66
CA SER A 77 24.42 -5.17 26.04
C SER A 77 23.28 -4.83 25.07
N LYS A 78 23.21 -3.57 24.60
CA LYS A 78 22.19 -3.14 23.63
C LYS A 78 22.31 -3.92 22.32
N PHE A 79 23.54 -4.03 21.78
CA PHE A 79 23.78 -4.78 20.53
C PHE A 79 23.57 -6.28 20.72
N THR A 80 24.09 -6.86 21.79
CA THR A 80 23.92 -8.28 22.11
C THR A 80 22.44 -8.65 22.21
N PHE A 81 21.62 -7.80 22.85
CA PHE A 81 20.18 -8.06 22.98
C PHE A 81 19.48 -8.13 21.62
N VAL A 82 19.72 -7.14 20.74
CA VAL A 82 19.12 -7.14 19.39
C VAL A 82 19.64 -8.31 18.55
N GLN A 83 20.95 -8.59 18.60
CA GLN A 83 21.57 -9.68 17.84
C GLN A 83 21.06 -11.05 18.29
N ILE A 84 20.91 -11.29 19.60
CA ILE A 84 20.28 -12.51 20.12
C ILE A 84 18.85 -12.63 19.58
N GLY A 85 18.07 -11.55 19.60
CA GLY A 85 16.73 -11.50 19.00
C GLY A 85 16.72 -11.94 17.53
N ILE A 86 17.65 -11.41 16.72
CA ILE A 86 17.82 -11.77 15.31
C ILE A 86 18.18 -13.25 15.15
N ILE A 87 19.15 -13.75 15.92
CA ILE A 87 19.59 -15.14 15.86
C ILE A 87 18.44 -16.08 16.24
N THR A 88 17.73 -15.82 17.33
CA THR A 88 16.57 -16.62 17.76
C THR A 88 15.48 -16.62 16.70
N THR A 89 15.16 -15.45 16.14
CA THR A 89 14.13 -15.32 15.09
C THR A 89 14.56 -16.04 13.82
N THR A 90 15.84 -15.98 13.46
CA THR A 90 16.42 -16.69 12.30
C THR A 90 16.41 -18.21 12.48
N ILE A 91 16.72 -18.71 13.68
CA ILE A 91 16.60 -20.14 14.00
C ILE A 91 15.12 -20.57 13.84
N PHE A 92 14.18 -19.79 14.36
CA PHE A 92 12.76 -20.08 14.24
C PHE A 92 12.28 -20.05 12.77
N TYR A 93 12.83 -19.14 11.96
CA TYR A 93 12.59 -19.12 10.52
C TYR A 93 12.95 -20.46 9.87
N PHE A 94 14.13 -21.02 10.14
CA PHE A 94 14.53 -22.31 9.58
C PHE A 94 13.60 -23.46 10.00
N PHE A 95 13.08 -23.44 11.24
CA PHE A 95 12.11 -24.45 11.70
C PHE A 95 10.72 -24.31 11.07
N LYS A 96 10.32 -23.10 10.68
CA LYS A 96 8.97 -22.81 10.15
C LYS A 96 8.94 -22.47 8.66
N ARG A 97 10.07 -22.53 7.95
CA ARG A 97 10.21 -22.15 6.54
C ARG A 97 9.27 -22.88 5.57
N ASN A 98 8.80 -24.08 5.94
CA ASN A 98 7.91 -24.87 5.09
C ASN A 98 6.47 -24.34 5.09
N ASP A 99 6.09 -23.52 6.06
CA ASP A 99 4.80 -22.84 6.09
C ASP A 99 4.97 -21.42 5.52
N PRO A 100 4.44 -21.13 4.32
CA PRO A 100 4.73 -19.87 3.62
C PRO A 100 4.26 -18.64 4.40
N ILE A 101 3.12 -18.73 5.09
CA ILE A 101 2.56 -17.60 5.86
C ILE A 101 3.47 -17.30 7.05
N LYS A 102 3.86 -18.34 7.80
CA LYS A 102 4.77 -18.17 8.94
C LYS A 102 6.16 -17.73 8.49
N ALA A 103 6.67 -18.27 7.39
CA ALA A 103 7.98 -17.90 6.87
C ALA A 103 8.04 -16.42 6.48
N VAL A 104 7.01 -15.91 5.79
CA VAL A 104 6.87 -14.49 5.45
C VAL A 104 6.76 -13.62 6.69
N ALA A 105 5.96 -14.02 7.68
CA ALA A 105 5.85 -13.30 8.95
C ALA A 105 7.22 -13.24 9.63
N ILE A 106 7.86 -14.38 9.88
CA ILE A 106 9.17 -14.41 10.56
C ILE A 106 10.23 -13.63 9.78
N ALA A 107 10.27 -13.73 8.45
CA ALA A 107 11.16 -12.93 7.61
C ALA A 107 10.90 -11.42 7.78
N SER A 108 9.64 -10.99 7.86
CA SER A 108 9.27 -9.59 8.11
C SER A 108 9.76 -9.12 9.49
N LEU A 109 9.69 -10.00 10.50
CA LEU A 109 10.23 -9.69 11.84
C LEU A 109 11.76 -9.57 11.82
N ILE A 110 12.47 -10.47 11.12
CA ILE A 110 13.92 -10.36 10.92
C ILE A 110 14.25 -9.04 10.24
N SER A 111 13.55 -8.68 9.17
CA SER A 111 13.71 -7.40 8.48
C SER A 111 13.52 -6.20 9.43
N LEU A 112 12.52 -6.23 10.30
CA LEU A 112 12.29 -5.17 11.29
C LEU A 112 13.43 -5.08 12.31
N GLN A 113 13.90 -6.22 12.83
CA GLN A 113 14.99 -6.29 13.80
C GLN A 113 16.33 -5.83 13.20
N ILE A 114 16.58 -6.10 11.91
CA ILE A 114 17.73 -5.56 11.18
C ILE A 114 17.66 -4.03 11.16
N GLY A 115 16.50 -3.45 10.87
CA GLY A 115 16.30 -1.99 10.94
C GLY A 115 16.57 -1.44 12.34
N ALA A 116 16.09 -2.11 13.38
CA ALA A 116 16.36 -1.74 14.77
C ALA A 116 17.86 -1.80 15.11
N LEU A 117 18.58 -2.81 14.61
CA LEU A 117 20.03 -2.93 14.78
C LEU A 117 20.79 -1.78 14.09
N LEU A 118 20.40 -1.43 12.86
CA LEU A 118 21.00 -0.32 12.11
C LEU A 118 20.72 1.03 12.80
N ALA A 119 19.49 1.25 13.28
CA ALA A 119 19.12 2.44 14.05
C ALA A 119 19.87 2.54 15.38
N LEU A 120 19.99 1.42 16.10
CA LEU A 120 20.80 1.34 17.32
C LEU A 120 22.25 1.71 17.06
N SER A 121 22.81 1.28 15.92
CA SER A 121 24.16 1.64 15.50
C SER A 121 24.31 3.14 15.27
N GLY A 122 23.41 3.75 14.49
CA GLY A 122 23.42 5.19 14.24
C GLY A 122 23.31 6.01 15.53
N GLN A 123 22.41 5.62 16.44
CA GLN A 123 22.22 6.27 17.74
C GLN A 123 23.43 6.13 18.67
N THR A 124 24.01 4.92 18.77
CA THR A 124 25.04 4.62 19.79
C THR A 124 26.40 5.19 19.45
N TYR A 125 26.76 5.19 18.17
CA TYR A 125 28.08 5.59 17.71
C TYR A 125 28.11 6.98 17.08
N GLN A 126 26.94 7.63 16.87
CA GLN A 126 26.82 8.97 16.27
C GLN A 126 27.81 9.15 15.12
N THR A 127 27.87 8.17 14.21
CA THR A 127 28.97 8.00 13.23
C THR A 127 29.04 9.10 12.17
N GLY A 128 28.28 10.18 12.33
CA GLY A 128 28.06 11.19 11.29
C GLY A 128 27.41 10.62 10.02
N ALA A 129 27.02 9.34 10.02
CA ALA A 129 26.41 8.68 8.87
C ALA A 129 25.01 9.27 8.66
N ASP A 130 24.75 9.72 7.43
CA ASP A 130 23.48 10.34 7.11
C ASP A 130 22.33 9.31 7.20
N PRO A 131 21.13 9.70 7.68
CA PRO A 131 19.98 8.80 7.82
C PRO A 131 19.61 8.03 6.55
N TRP A 132 19.83 8.59 5.36
CA TRP A 132 19.52 7.91 4.11
C TRP A 132 20.30 6.60 3.91
N GLN A 133 21.56 6.54 4.38
CA GLN A 133 22.42 5.35 4.25
C GLN A 133 21.86 4.18 5.04
N LEU A 134 21.32 4.48 6.24
CA LEU A 134 20.65 3.48 7.08
C LEU A 134 19.50 2.84 6.31
N PHE A 135 18.62 3.63 5.72
CA PHE A 135 17.47 3.09 4.97
C PHE A 135 17.89 2.41 3.66
N ALA A 136 18.95 2.86 2.99
CA ALA A 136 19.50 2.20 1.81
C ALA A 136 19.98 0.78 2.15
N ILE A 137 20.85 0.67 3.16
CA ILE A 137 21.38 -0.62 3.63
C ILE A 137 20.24 -1.51 4.14
N TRP A 138 19.26 -0.93 4.85
CA TRP A 138 18.10 -1.67 5.31
C TRP A 138 17.29 -2.26 4.16
N SER A 139 17.00 -1.47 3.13
CA SER A 139 16.28 -1.95 1.95
C SER A 139 17.04 -3.08 1.25
N LEU A 140 18.37 -3.00 1.17
CA LEU A 140 19.21 -4.05 0.61
C LEU A 140 19.07 -5.36 1.37
N PHE A 141 18.98 -5.32 2.71
CA PHE A 141 18.77 -6.53 3.52
C PHE A 141 17.35 -7.12 3.39
N ILE A 142 16.34 -6.30 3.07
CA ILE A 142 14.96 -6.77 2.85
C ILE A 142 14.83 -7.48 1.49
N LEU A 143 15.55 -7.00 0.48
CA LEU A 143 15.40 -7.42 -0.92
C LEU A 143 15.50 -8.95 -1.13
N PRO A 144 16.50 -9.68 -0.59
CA PRO A 144 16.55 -11.13 -0.71
C PRO A 144 15.30 -11.84 -0.18
N PHE A 145 14.75 -11.39 0.95
CA PHE A 145 13.53 -11.98 1.51
C PHE A 145 12.32 -11.69 0.63
N ALA A 146 12.21 -10.48 0.07
CA ALA A 146 11.15 -10.12 -0.85
C ALA A 146 11.17 -10.99 -2.12
N ILE A 147 12.36 -11.23 -2.70
CA ILE A 147 12.54 -12.07 -3.88
C ILE A 147 12.22 -13.54 -3.56
N VAL A 148 12.79 -14.10 -2.49
CA VAL A 148 12.65 -15.52 -2.14
C VAL A 148 11.19 -15.88 -1.85
N HIS A 149 10.48 -15.04 -1.11
CA HIS A 149 9.09 -15.32 -0.71
C HIS A 149 8.05 -14.79 -1.69
N GLY A 150 8.42 -13.88 -2.59
CA GLY A 150 7.49 -13.23 -3.51
C GLY A 150 6.29 -12.59 -2.84
N SER A 151 6.44 -12.19 -1.57
CA SER A 151 5.36 -11.70 -0.71
C SER A 151 5.15 -10.20 -0.88
N SER A 152 3.87 -9.81 -1.01
CA SER A 152 3.49 -8.39 -1.05
C SER A 152 3.99 -7.60 0.16
N THR A 153 3.94 -8.18 1.36
CA THR A 153 4.37 -7.47 2.58
C THR A 153 5.83 -7.06 2.51
N LEU A 154 6.70 -7.98 2.07
CA LEU A 154 8.14 -7.73 1.99
C LEU A 154 8.50 -6.80 0.83
N TRP A 155 7.83 -6.91 -0.31
CA TRP A 155 7.99 -5.96 -1.42
C TRP A 155 7.59 -4.55 -1.06
N LEU A 156 6.48 -4.37 -0.33
CA LEU A 156 6.05 -3.07 0.15
C LEU A 156 6.99 -2.51 1.22
N PHE A 157 7.53 -3.36 2.11
CA PHE A 157 8.53 -2.95 3.08
C PHE A 157 9.83 -2.51 2.40
N PHE A 158 10.29 -3.26 1.40
CA PHE A 158 11.41 -2.88 0.55
C PHE A 158 11.16 -1.54 -0.13
N SER A 159 10.00 -1.37 -0.78
CA SER A 159 9.68 -0.12 -1.50
C SER A 159 9.61 1.08 -0.58
N ALA A 160 9.03 0.93 0.61
CA ALA A 160 8.91 1.99 1.60
C ALA A 160 10.29 2.43 2.14
N THR A 161 11.16 1.48 2.49
CA THR A 161 12.51 1.77 2.98
C THR A 161 13.39 2.38 1.89
N LEU A 162 13.30 1.89 0.65
CA LEU A 162 14.00 2.45 -0.50
C LEU A 162 13.52 3.89 -0.80
N SER A 163 12.21 4.11 -0.83
CA SER A 163 11.62 5.45 -1.08
C SER A 163 12.04 6.45 0.01
N LEU A 164 12.07 6.01 1.26
CA LEU A 164 12.52 6.85 2.38
C LEU A 164 14.03 7.18 2.29
N SER A 165 14.85 6.20 1.90
CA SER A 165 16.28 6.43 1.64
C SER A 165 16.49 7.50 0.58
N ILE A 166 15.82 7.39 -0.57
CA ILE A 166 15.91 8.35 -1.66
C ILE A 166 15.48 9.75 -1.21
N SER A 167 14.34 9.83 -0.52
CA SER A 167 13.83 11.11 -0.01
C SER A 167 14.82 11.80 0.93
N LEU A 168 15.44 11.04 1.84
CA LEU A 168 16.43 11.56 2.77
C LEU A 168 17.75 11.93 2.09
N TYR A 169 18.16 11.20 1.06
CA TYR A 169 19.35 11.51 0.28
C TYR A 169 19.22 12.88 -0.39
N PHE A 170 18.11 13.09 -1.10
CA PHE A 170 17.85 14.35 -1.79
C PHE A 170 17.59 15.52 -0.83
N SER A 171 16.98 15.26 0.34
CA SER A 171 16.88 16.28 1.40
C SER A 171 18.24 16.73 1.94
N ARG A 172 19.27 15.86 1.93
CA ARG A 172 20.59 16.14 2.48
C ARG A 172 21.56 16.78 1.47
N PHE A 173 21.58 16.28 0.23
CA PHE A 173 22.58 16.65 -0.78
C PHE A 173 22.11 17.67 -1.82
N ARG A 174 21.13 18.52 -1.47
CA ARG A 174 20.61 19.58 -2.36
C ARG A 174 21.73 20.37 -3.08
N GLY A 175 22.86 20.65 -2.41
CA GLY A 175 23.90 21.57 -2.91
C GLY A 175 24.79 21.16 -4.10
N ILE A 176 24.98 19.89 -4.47
CA ILE A 176 25.88 19.54 -5.61
C ILE A 176 25.15 19.63 -6.96
N PHE A 177 23.83 19.48 -6.93
CA PHE A 177 22.96 19.54 -8.09
C PHE A 177 21.79 20.49 -7.82
N ASP A 178 22.00 21.55 -7.06
CA ASP A 178 20.95 22.52 -6.66
C ASP A 178 20.28 23.17 -7.88
N PHE A 179 20.97 23.15 -9.04
CA PHE A 179 20.44 23.57 -10.35
C PHE A 179 19.59 22.50 -11.07
N LEU A 180 19.70 21.22 -10.69
CA LEU A 180 18.99 20.08 -11.30
C LEU A 180 17.98 19.41 -10.36
N ILE A 181 18.15 19.52 -9.05
CA ILE A 181 17.32 18.89 -8.01
C ILE A 181 16.40 19.96 -7.42
N ASP A 182 15.24 20.13 -8.04
CA ASP A 182 14.07 20.71 -7.38
C ASP A 182 13.42 19.63 -6.49
N ASP A 183 12.62 20.01 -5.49
CA ASP A 183 11.84 19.07 -4.67
C ASP A 183 10.94 18.17 -5.54
N ASP A 184 10.56 18.67 -6.70
CA ASP A 184 9.84 17.94 -7.74
C ASP A 184 10.64 16.75 -8.30
N LEU A 185 11.97 16.87 -8.46
CA LEU A 185 12.80 15.79 -9.00
C LEU A 185 12.73 14.57 -8.06
N THR A 186 12.74 14.79 -6.75
CA THR A 186 12.60 13.71 -5.77
C THR A 186 11.28 12.96 -5.99
N MET A 187 10.17 13.69 -6.16
CA MET A 187 8.86 13.09 -6.41
C MET A 187 8.80 12.36 -7.75
N VAL A 188 9.39 12.92 -8.82
CA VAL A 188 9.49 12.25 -10.13
C VAL A 188 10.33 10.98 -10.06
N LEU A 189 11.42 10.97 -9.29
CA LEU A 189 12.25 9.78 -9.08
C LEU A 189 11.50 8.72 -8.27
N LEU A 190 10.79 9.11 -7.22
CA LEU A 190 9.95 8.20 -6.44
C LEU A 190 8.85 7.58 -7.30
N LEU A 191 8.19 8.39 -8.14
CA LEU A 191 7.21 7.92 -9.12
C LEU A 191 7.84 6.90 -10.08
N SER A 192 9.00 7.23 -10.63
CA SER A 192 9.71 6.38 -11.61
C SER A 192 10.14 5.05 -11.01
N ILE A 193 10.68 5.06 -9.79
CA ILE A 193 11.19 3.86 -9.11
C ILE A 193 10.04 2.96 -8.66
N ASN A 194 9.01 3.52 -8.00
CA ASN A 194 7.85 2.75 -7.58
C ASN A 194 7.03 2.24 -8.80
N GLY A 195 6.94 3.04 -9.87
CA GLY A 195 6.30 2.64 -11.12
C GLY A 195 7.05 1.51 -11.82
N THR A 196 8.39 1.59 -11.90
CA THR A 196 9.23 0.51 -12.44
C THR A 196 9.11 -0.76 -11.61
N LEU A 197 9.10 -0.65 -10.28
CA LEU A 197 8.89 -1.80 -9.40
C LEU A 197 7.50 -2.41 -9.59
N ALA A 198 6.45 -1.59 -9.70
CA ALA A 198 5.10 -2.07 -9.99
C ALA A 198 5.03 -2.82 -11.32
N LEU A 199 5.65 -2.30 -12.38
CA LEU A 199 5.74 -2.97 -13.67
C LEU A 199 6.53 -4.29 -13.59
N PHE A 200 7.67 -4.29 -12.89
CA PHE A 200 8.47 -5.50 -12.66
C PHE A 200 7.68 -6.60 -11.95
N LEU A 201 6.97 -6.24 -10.86
CA LEU A 201 6.14 -7.19 -10.11
C LEU A 201 4.92 -7.64 -10.91
N ASN A 202 4.30 -6.74 -11.69
CA ASN A 202 3.18 -7.08 -12.57
C ASN A 202 3.62 -8.05 -13.67
N ALA A 203 4.75 -7.79 -14.32
CA ALA A 203 5.35 -8.70 -15.29
C ALA A 203 5.68 -10.05 -14.65
N GLY A 204 6.27 -10.06 -13.45
CA GLY A 204 6.52 -11.28 -12.69
C GLY A 204 5.24 -12.08 -12.41
N TYR A 205 4.14 -11.41 -12.07
CA TYR A 205 2.85 -12.04 -11.82
C TYR A 205 2.29 -12.71 -13.09
N TYR A 206 2.26 -11.99 -14.20
CA TYR A 206 1.78 -12.52 -15.49
C TYR A 206 2.68 -13.63 -16.05
N LEU A 207 3.99 -13.55 -15.81
CA LEU A 207 4.97 -14.58 -16.16
C LEU A 207 5.06 -15.72 -15.12
N LYS A 208 4.19 -15.71 -14.10
CA LYS A 208 4.12 -16.73 -13.02
C LYS A 208 5.47 -16.98 -12.31
N GLN A 209 6.25 -15.92 -12.12
CA GLN A 209 7.54 -15.98 -11.44
C GLN A 209 7.36 -16.10 -9.93
N PHE A 210 8.23 -16.86 -9.28
CA PHE A 210 8.13 -17.15 -7.84
C PHE A 210 8.24 -15.91 -6.94
N TRP A 211 8.94 -14.87 -7.42
CA TRP A 211 9.14 -13.60 -6.70
C TRP A 211 7.93 -12.65 -6.78
N SER A 212 6.85 -13.01 -7.49
CA SER A 212 5.62 -12.20 -7.53
C SER A 212 4.39 -13.10 -7.56
N GLN A 213 3.92 -13.50 -6.37
CA GLN A 213 2.86 -14.49 -6.25
C GLN A 213 1.45 -13.88 -6.27
N ASN A 214 1.33 -12.60 -5.95
CA ASN A 214 0.06 -11.90 -5.87
C ASN A 214 0.19 -10.44 -6.36
N GLN A 215 -0.95 -9.85 -6.72
CA GLN A 215 -1.01 -8.49 -7.26
C GLN A 215 -1.16 -7.41 -6.17
N ILE A 216 -1.28 -7.76 -4.89
CA ILE A 216 -1.59 -6.76 -3.83
C ILE A 216 -0.51 -5.68 -3.78
N ALA A 217 0.77 -6.04 -3.82
CA ALA A 217 1.88 -5.08 -3.87
C ALA A 217 1.84 -4.25 -5.15
N VAL A 218 1.57 -4.86 -6.31
CA VAL A 218 1.41 -4.14 -7.58
C VAL A 218 0.31 -3.07 -7.45
N GLN A 219 -0.86 -3.46 -6.93
CA GLN A 219 -2.01 -2.58 -6.78
C GLN A 219 -1.70 -1.43 -5.81
N ILE A 220 -1.08 -1.71 -4.66
CA ILE A 220 -0.71 -0.68 -3.67
C ILE A 220 0.35 0.27 -4.25
N LEU A 221 1.35 -0.25 -4.96
CA LEU A 221 2.38 0.56 -5.61
C LEU A 221 1.79 1.45 -6.71
N ILE A 222 0.84 0.96 -7.52
CA ILE A 222 0.14 1.77 -8.53
C ILE A 222 -0.68 2.87 -7.87
N VAL A 223 -1.42 2.57 -6.80
CA VAL A 223 -2.17 3.59 -6.04
C VAL A 223 -1.21 4.63 -5.45
N PHE A 224 -0.07 4.21 -4.93
CA PHE A 224 0.97 5.11 -4.42
C PHE A 224 1.58 5.98 -5.53
N CYS A 225 1.82 5.43 -6.72
CA CYS A 225 2.23 6.20 -7.90
C CYS A 225 1.16 7.22 -8.30
N GLY A 226 -0.12 6.85 -8.27
CA GLY A 226 -1.23 7.76 -8.50
C GLY A 226 -1.28 8.90 -7.48
N PHE A 227 -0.98 8.63 -6.20
CA PHE A 227 -0.85 9.66 -5.17
C PHE A 227 0.29 10.64 -5.50
N ILE A 228 1.49 10.15 -5.81
CA ILE A 228 2.64 11.01 -6.17
C ILE A 228 2.34 11.83 -7.44
N ALA A 229 1.73 11.21 -8.46
CA ALA A 229 1.35 11.91 -9.67
C ALA A 229 0.30 13.00 -9.41
N SER A 230 -0.65 12.75 -8.50
CA SER A 230 -1.63 13.76 -8.09
C SER A 230 -0.97 14.93 -7.39
N TRP A 231 0.03 14.67 -6.53
CA TRP A 231 0.81 15.71 -5.87
C TRP A 231 1.55 16.60 -6.89
N LEU A 232 2.24 15.98 -7.86
CA LEU A 232 2.91 16.71 -8.95
C LEU A 232 1.91 17.51 -9.81
N ALA A 233 0.73 16.95 -10.08
CA ALA A 233 -0.32 17.64 -10.83
C ALA A 233 -0.84 18.88 -10.10
N ILE A 234 -1.00 18.82 -8.77
CA ILE A 234 -1.39 19.98 -7.96
C ILE A 234 -0.37 21.11 -8.14
N TRP A 235 0.92 20.82 -8.05
CA TRP A 235 1.97 21.81 -8.32
C TRP A 235 1.91 22.35 -9.74
N GLY A 236 1.70 21.49 -10.75
CA GLY A 236 1.50 21.91 -12.13
C GLY A 236 0.26 22.78 -12.38
N ILE A 237 -0.74 22.76 -11.49
CA ILE A 237 -1.93 23.62 -11.55
C ILE A 237 -1.61 25.00 -10.98
N PHE A 238 -1.01 25.06 -9.79
CA PHE A 238 -0.75 26.33 -9.10
C PHE A 238 0.44 27.10 -9.66
N ASP A 239 1.37 26.39 -10.32
CA ASP A 239 2.59 26.95 -10.89
C ASP A 239 2.71 26.56 -12.37
N PHE A 240 1.68 26.95 -13.14
CA PHE A 240 1.47 26.45 -14.50
C PHE A 240 2.59 26.85 -15.48
N GLU A 241 3.14 28.06 -15.35
CA GLU A 241 4.17 28.57 -16.28
C GLU A 241 5.42 27.70 -16.29
N ASP A 242 5.85 27.23 -15.11
CA ASP A 242 7.07 26.43 -14.97
C ASP A 242 6.80 24.91 -14.97
N LYS A 243 5.61 24.47 -14.54
CA LYS A 243 5.34 23.04 -14.19
C LYS A 243 4.21 22.39 -14.98
N ALA A 244 3.78 22.98 -16.10
CA ALA A 244 2.74 22.40 -16.97
C ALA A 244 3.01 20.94 -17.40
N LEU A 245 4.28 20.53 -17.51
CA LEU A 245 4.67 19.16 -17.85
C LEU A 245 4.10 18.11 -16.86
N TYR A 246 3.96 18.45 -15.57
CA TYR A 246 3.45 17.52 -14.58
C TYR A 246 1.97 17.19 -14.78
N LEU A 247 1.17 18.16 -15.26
CA LEU A 247 -0.22 17.92 -15.64
C LEU A 247 -0.33 16.99 -16.84
N VAL A 248 0.59 17.11 -17.80
CA VAL A 248 0.65 16.21 -18.97
C VAL A 248 1.03 14.80 -18.52
N ILE A 249 2.07 14.64 -17.69
CA ILE A 249 2.50 13.34 -17.15
C ILE A 249 1.34 12.69 -16.36
N TYR A 250 0.69 13.46 -15.50
CA TYR A 250 -0.48 13.00 -14.73
C TYR A 250 -1.61 12.51 -15.65
N SER A 251 -1.99 13.32 -16.65
CA SER A 251 -3.09 13.01 -17.55
C SER A 251 -2.81 11.75 -18.38
N LEU A 252 -1.57 11.59 -18.87
CA LEU A 252 -1.14 10.40 -19.60
C LEU A 252 -1.13 9.16 -18.69
N LEU A 253 -0.60 9.26 -17.47
CA LEU A 253 -0.54 8.15 -16.52
C LEU A 253 -1.94 7.70 -16.10
N ILE A 254 -2.79 8.62 -15.66
CA ILE A 254 -4.15 8.29 -15.22
C ILE A 254 -4.99 7.80 -16.39
N GLY A 255 -4.87 8.40 -17.58
CA GLY A 255 -5.56 7.93 -18.78
C GLY A 255 -5.14 6.52 -19.18
N PHE A 256 -3.84 6.22 -19.16
CA PHE A 256 -3.31 4.89 -19.43
C PHE A 256 -3.80 3.86 -18.40
N LEU A 257 -3.68 4.17 -17.09
CA LEU A 257 -4.10 3.27 -16.02
C LEU A 257 -5.61 3.03 -16.07
N PHE A 258 -6.41 4.07 -16.30
CA PHE A 258 -7.85 3.94 -16.47
C PHE A 258 -8.20 3.04 -17.64
N TYR A 259 -7.64 3.30 -18.84
CA TYR A 259 -7.90 2.48 -20.02
C TYR A 259 -7.50 1.01 -19.80
N TRP A 260 -6.32 0.76 -19.23
CA TRP A 260 -5.84 -0.59 -18.98
C TRP A 260 -6.71 -1.33 -17.94
N PHE A 261 -6.92 -0.75 -16.77
CA PHE A 261 -7.66 -1.41 -15.68
C PHE A 261 -9.18 -1.31 -15.81
N TYR A 262 -9.71 -0.61 -16.80
CA TYR A 262 -11.13 -0.66 -17.14
C TYR A 262 -11.41 -1.71 -18.23
N HIS A 263 -10.56 -1.81 -19.26
CA HIS A 263 -10.83 -2.68 -20.42
C HIS A 263 -10.03 -3.99 -20.46
N LYS A 264 -8.86 -4.08 -19.81
CA LYS A 264 -7.97 -5.26 -19.92
C LYS A 264 -7.92 -6.10 -18.66
N ASP A 265 -7.86 -5.46 -17.49
CA ASP A 265 -7.73 -6.14 -16.20
C ASP A 265 -8.56 -5.41 -15.16
N LEU A 266 -9.85 -5.75 -15.05
CA LEU A 266 -10.77 -4.94 -14.25
C LEU A 266 -10.42 -4.99 -12.75
N ASN A 267 -9.88 -3.87 -12.25
CA ASN A 267 -9.40 -3.77 -10.87
C ASN A 267 -10.03 -2.61 -10.10
N LEU A 268 -11.01 -2.93 -9.25
CA LEU A 268 -11.77 -1.96 -8.46
C LEU A 268 -10.90 -1.10 -7.53
N MET A 269 -9.82 -1.66 -6.96
CA MET A 269 -8.95 -0.91 -6.04
C MET A 269 -8.20 0.21 -6.78
N ILE A 270 -7.68 -0.09 -7.96
CA ILE A 270 -6.97 0.88 -8.79
C ILE A 270 -7.94 1.92 -9.34
N LEU A 271 -9.12 1.51 -9.83
CA LEU A 271 -10.16 2.44 -10.29
C LEU A 271 -10.67 3.35 -9.17
N ALA A 272 -10.78 2.85 -7.94
CA ALA A 272 -11.08 3.67 -6.77
C ALA A 272 -9.97 4.69 -6.48
N GLY A 273 -8.71 4.26 -6.54
CA GLY A 273 -7.55 5.16 -6.41
C GLY A 273 -7.53 6.26 -7.47
N ILE A 274 -7.80 5.91 -8.74
CA ILE A 274 -7.93 6.86 -9.85
C ILE A 274 -9.08 7.85 -9.59
N SER A 275 -10.23 7.36 -9.12
CA SER A 275 -11.38 8.22 -8.83
C SER A 275 -11.06 9.25 -7.76
N VAL A 276 -10.42 8.82 -6.66
CA VAL A 276 -9.97 9.73 -5.59
C VAL A 276 -8.96 10.74 -6.13
N SER A 277 -7.98 10.29 -6.93
CA SER A 277 -7.00 11.15 -7.57
C SER A 277 -7.66 12.22 -8.44
N LEU A 278 -8.62 11.85 -9.29
CA LEU A 278 -9.35 12.78 -10.15
C LEU A 278 -10.15 13.80 -9.33
N VAL A 279 -10.82 13.38 -8.24
CA VAL A 279 -11.52 14.30 -7.33
C VAL A 279 -10.55 15.31 -6.72
N VAL A 280 -9.39 14.85 -6.25
CA VAL A 280 -8.37 15.74 -5.64
C VAL A 280 -7.82 16.75 -6.65
N VAL A 281 -7.39 16.29 -7.83
CA VAL A 281 -6.77 17.16 -8.84
C VAL A 281 -7.79 18.12 -9.46
N SER A 282 -9.01 17.67 -9.73
CA SER A 282 -10.08 18.56 -10.20
C SER A 282 -10.49 19.61 -9.16
N THR A 283 -10.49 19.26 -7.87
CA THR A 283 -10.72 20.21 -6.78
C THR A 283 -9.59 21.23 -6.70
N ALA A 284 -8.33 20.82 -6.84
CA ALA A 284 -7.20 21.75 -6.88
C ALA A 284 -7.29 22.71 -8.07
N PHE A 285 -7.71 22.23 -9.24
CA PHE A 285 -7.96 23.06 -10.41
C PHE A 285 -9.07 24.09 -10.17
N LEU A 286 -10.17 23.66 -9.53
CA LEU A 286 -11.26 24.55 -9.17
C LEU A 286 -10.82 25.65 -8.18
N ILE A 287 -10.04 25.27 -7.15
CA ILE A 287 -9.44 26.20 -6.19
C ILE A 287 -8.59 27.25 -6.93
N ASN A 288 -7.69 26.82 -7.80
CA ASN A 288 -6.83 27.74 -8.54
C ASN A 288 -7.63 28.70 -9.44
N THR A 289 -8.69 28.21 -10.09
CA THR A 289 -9.55 29.03 -10.95
C THR A 289 -10.37 30.05 -10.16
N MET A 290 -10.73 29.73 -8.92
CA MET A 290 -11.51 30.61 -8.04
C MET A 290 -10.63 31.42 -7.08
N ALA A 291 -9.30 31.43 -7.28
CA ALA A 291 -8.33 32.08 -6.40
C ALA A 291 -8.69 33.55 -6.08
N ASP A 292 -9.12 34.30 -7.10
CA ASP A 292 -9.44 35.73 -6.99
C ASP A 292 -10.80 36.01 -6.31
N ALA A 293 -11.66 34.99 -6.17
CA ALA A 293 -13.03 35.09 -5.67
C ALA A 293 -13.25 34.19 -4.43
N PHE A 294 -12.22 33.98 -3.61
CA PHE A 294 -12.31 33.19 -2.38
C PHE A 294 -13.17 33.86 -1.31
N ASP A 295 -14.48 33.62 -1.37
CA ASP A 295 -15.46 34.03 -0.37
C ASP A 295 -16.14 32.81 0.28
N GLY A 296 -17.08 33.07 1.19
CA GLY A 296 -17.86 31.99 1.83
C GLY A 296 -18.66 31.14 0.84
N GLY A 297 -19.07 31.73 -0.30
CA GLY A 297 -19.77 31.03 -1.38
C GLY A 297 -18.86 30.05 -2.12
N ALA A 298 -17.61 30.45 -2.42
CA ALA A 298 -16.61 29.60 -3.05
C ALA A 298 -16.29 28.37 -2.19
N PHE A 299 -16.11 28.53 -0.87
CA PHE A 299 -15.91 27.40 0.04
C PHE A 299 -17.09 26.42 0.06
N LEU A 300 -18.32 26.95 0.07
CA LEU A 300 -19.52 26.13 0.01
C LEU A 300 -19.60 25.38 -1.32
N PHE A 301 -19.33 26.05 -2.44
CA PHE A 301 -19.33 25.44 -3.78
C PHE A 301 -18.28 24.33 -3.91
N ILE A 302 -17.04 24.56 -3.47
CA ILE A 302 -15.98 23.55 -3.46
C ILE A 302 -16.37 22.35 -2.60
N SER A 303 -16.96 22.59 -1.42
CA SER A 303 -17.42 21.51 -0.54
C SER A 303 -18.52 20.67 -1.19
N LEU A 304 -19.52 21.31 -1.82
CA LEU A 304 -20.57 20.62 -2.57
C LEU A 304 -20.01 19.85 -3.76
N TYR A 305 -19.03 20.42 -4.47
CA TYR A 305 -18.34 19.78 -5.58
C TYR A 305 -17.64 18.48 -5.14
N ILE A 306 -16.89 18.52 -4.04
CA ILE A 306 -16.21 17.34 -3.49
C ILE A 306 -17.23 16.25 -3.13
N ILE A 307 -18.32 16.62 -2.44
CA ILE A 307 -19.39 15.67 -2.07
C ILE A 307 -20.03 15.06 -3.33
N PHE A 308 -20.33 15.89 -4.34
CA PHE A 308 -20.94 15.45 -5.59
C PHE A 308 -20.03 14.47 -6.35
N CYS A 309 -18.78 14.85 -6.61
CA CYS A 309 -17.83 14.02 -7.35
C CYS A 309 -17.52 12.72 -6.60
N SER A 310 -17.34 12.77 -5.28
CA SER A 310 -17.12 11.58 -4.45
C SER A 310 -18.32 10.64 -4.46
N SER A 311 -19.54 11.19 -4.41
CA SER A 311 -20.78 10.39 -4.48
C SER A 311 -20.94 9.74 -5.85
N MET A 312 -20.68 10.49 -6.93
CA MET A 312 -20.72 9.99 -8.31
C MET A 312 -19.71 8.86 -8.52
N ALA A 313 -18.46 9.05 -8.05
CA ALA A 313 -17.43 8.01 -8.09
C ALA A 313 -17.87 6.75 -7.30
N GLY A 314 -18.43 6.93 -6.10
CA GLY A 314 -18.93 5.82 -5.29
C GLY A 314 -20.06 5.04 -5.95
N ILE A 315 -21.01 5.74 -6.58
CA ILE A 315 -22.11 5.11 -7.34
C ILE A 315 -21.57 4.36 -8.55
N TRP A 316 -20.66 4.97 -9.32
CA TRP A 316 -20.05 4.34 -10.49
C TRP A 316 -19.27 3.07 -10.13
N LEU A 317 -18.42 3.12 -9.09
CA LEU A 317 -17.67 1.95 -8.60
C LEU A 317 -18.61 0.85 -8.08
N ARG A 318 -19.71 1.21 -7.41
CA ARG A 318 -20.71 0.24 -6.95
C ARG A 318 -21.41 -0.44 -8.12
N ASN A 319 -21.76 0.31 -9.15
CA ASN A 319 -22.38 -0.24 -10.36
C ASN A 319 -21.42 -1.20 -11.08
N LEU A 320 -20.16 -0.81 -11.25
CA LEU A 320 -19.12 -1.69 -11.81
C LEU A 320 -18.92 -2.97 -10.99
N HIS A 321 -18.89 -2.85 -9.67
CA HIS A 321 -18.82 -4.03 -8.80
C HIS A 321 -20.02 -4.97 -9.00
N SER A 322 -21.21 -4.40 -9.20
CA SER A 322 -22.42 -5.19 -9.48
C SER A 322 -22.42 -5.85 -10.86
N GLU A 323 -21.87 -5.19 -11.88
CA GLU A 323 -21.72 -5.75 -13.23
C GLU A 323 -20.73 -6.92 -13.25
N LEU A 324 -19.55 -6.74 -12.63
CA LEU A 324 -18.58 -7.81 -12.44
C LEU A 324 -19.18 -9.03 -11.73
N LYS A 325 -20.04 -8.78 -10.74
CA LYS A 325 -20.69 -9.86 -9.99
C LYS A 325 -21.65 -10.62 -10.90
N LYS A 326 -22.40 -9.94 -11.79
CA LYS A 326 -23.29 -10.58 -12.77
C LYS A 326 -22.52 -11.39 -13.81
N GLU A 327 -21.48 -10.82 -14.42
CA GLU A 327 -20.65 -11.54 -15.41
C GLU A 327 -20.05 -12.82 -14.82
N ARG A 328 -19.56 -12.76 -13.57
CA ARG A 328 -19.04 -13.95 -12.87
C ARG A 328 -20.11 -14.98 -12.52
N ALA A 329 -21.37 -14.58 -12.38
CA ALA A 329 -22.48 -15.49 -12.15
C ALA A 329 -22.79 -16.29 -13.43
N ASP A 330 -22.86 -15.59 -14.56
CA ASP A 330 -23.18 -16.17 -15.87
C ASP A 330 -22.08 -17.14 -16.34
N ASP A 331 -20.81 -16.81 -16.11
CA ASP A 331 -19.67 -17.70 -16.42
C ASP A 331 -19.64 -18.98 -15.56
N SER A 332 -20.23 -18.96 -14.36
CA SER A 332 -20.28 -20.14 -13.48
C SER A 332 -21.47 -21.07 -13.75
N ALA A 333 -22.42 -20.61 -14.55
CA ALA A 333 -23.63 -21.35 -14.92
C ALA A 333 -23.50 -22.11 -16.26
N ASN A 334 -22.47 -21.81 -17.06
CA ASN A 334 -22.13 -22.47 -18.34
C ASN A 334 -21.01 -23.50 -18.20
#